data_AF-A0A2P4QQI6-F1
#
_entry.id   AF-A0A2P4QQI6-F1
#
_cell.length_a   1.000
_cell.length_b   1.000
_cell.length_c   1.000
_cell.angle_alpha   90.00
_cell.angle_beta   90.00
_cell.angle_gamma   90.00
#
_symmetry.space_group_name_H-M   'P 1'
#
loop_
_entity.id
_entity.type
_entity.pdbx_description
1 polymer ?
#
loop_
_entity_poly.entity_id
_entity_poly.type
_entity_poly.pdbx_seq_one_letter_code
_entity_poly.pdbx_strand_id
1 'polypeptide(L)'
;MASTLIPECLIPIFKYLEDDPVSLFPCILVNRYWCRTAIPILWSNPFSLTKFDSRYGSRRMFSLINTFIITLPQESKNILIKQEIKIPEIKNLTFNYQTFLRVIDMLCIDLAVKDWFAHPNYVIL
;
A
#
# COMPACT_ATOMS: atom_id res chain seq x y z
N MET A 1 -23.19 14.14 4.79
CA MET A 1 -22.98 14.95 6.02
C MET A 1 -21.56 14.89 6.58
N ALA A 2 -20.72 13.89 6.27
CA ALA A 2 -19.33 13.81 6.77
C ALA A 2 -18.27 14.59 5.95
N SER A 3 -18.66 15.24 4.84
CA SER A 3 -17.74 15.93 3.92
C SER A 3 -17.21 17.29 4.41
N THR A 4 -17.54 17.70 5.64
CA THR A 4 -17.26 19.03 6.21
C THR A 4 -16.33 19.03 7.42
N LEU A 5 -15.84 17.86 7.88
CA LEU A 5 -14.89 17.80 9.00
C LEU A 5 -13.50 18.33 8.57
N ILE A 6 -12.96 19.26 9.36
CA ILE A 6 -11.62 19.85 9.19
C ILE A 6 -10.51 18.86 9.61
N PRO A 7 -9.25 19.04 9.14
CA PRO A 7 -8.20 18.04 9.34
C PRO A 7 -7.92 17.73 10.81
N GLU A 8 -8.01 18.77 11.64
CA GLU A 8 -7.78 18.73 13.08
C GLU A 8 -8.74 17.77 13.78
N CYS A 9 -9.94 17.56 13.22
CA CYS A 9 -10.91 16.59 13.72
C CYS A 9 -10.74 15.20 13.09
N LEU A 10 -10.40 15.12 11.80
CA LEU A 10 -10.24 13.83 11.11
C LEU A 10 -8.99 13.07 11.57
N ILE A 11 -7.89 13.76 11.80
CA ILE A 11 -6.62 13.11 12.17
C ILE A 11 -6.76 12.30 13.47
N PRO A 12 -7.30 12.84 14.59
CA PRO A 12 -7.53 12.05 15.80
C PRO A 12 -8.45 10.85 15.56
N ILE A 13 -9.51 11.00 14.77
CA ILE A 13 -10.44 9.92 14.45
C ILE A 13 -9.73 8.80 13.69
N PHE A 14 -8.96 9.13 12.64
CA PHE A 14 -8.24 8.13 11.87
C PHE A 14 -7.08 7.51 12.65
N LYS A 15 -6.41 8.26 13.54
CA LYS A 15 -5.40 7.72 14.45
C LYS A 15 -5.99 6.72 15.45
N TYR A 16 -7.22 6.97 15.92
CA TYR A 16 -7.93 5.99 16.75
C TYR A 16 -8.18 4.66 16.02
N LEU A 17 -8.22 4.69 14.68
CA LEU A 17 -8.37 3.52 13.82
C LEU A 17 -7.04 2.98 13.28
N GLU A 18 -5.88 3.45 13.75
CA GLU A 18 -4.56 3.06 13.20
C GLU A 18 -4.30 1.54 13.31
N ASP A 19 -4.76 0.92 14.40
CA ASP A 19 -4.66 -0.53 14.63
C ASP A 19 -5.83 -1.34 14.06
N ASP A 20 -6.85 -0.67 13.51
CA ASP A 20 -7.98 -1.28 12.80
C ASP A 20 -8.02 -0.82 11.34
N PRO A 21 -7.10 -1.33 10.51
CA PRO A 21 -6.98 -0.88 9.13
C PRO A 21 -8.21 -1.30 8.29
N VAL A 22 -8.96 -2.32 8.72
CA VAL A 22 -10.21 -2.76 8.07
C VAL A 22 -11.26 -1.65 8.16
N SER A 23 -11.40 -1.02 9.33
CA SER A 23 -12.28 0.14 9.51
C SER A 23 -11.74 1.43 8.92
N LEU A 24 -10.40 1.59 8.86
CA LEU A 24 -9.77 2.77 8.27
C LEU A 24 -9.83 2.79 6.73
N PHE A 25 -9.78 1.63 6.07
CA PHE A 25 -9.75 1.55 4.61
C PHE A 25 -10.96 2.22 3.93
N PRO A 26 -12.23 1.99 4.36
CA PRO A 26 -13.38 2.70 3.80
C PRO A 26 -13.28 4.24 3.89
N CYS A 27 -12.58 4.78 4.90
CA CYS A 27 -12.42 6.23 5.03
C CYS A 27 -11.67 6.84 3.84
N ILE A 28 -10.75 6.11 3.21
CA ILE A 28 -9.99 6.62 2.05
C ILE A 28 -10.88 6.77 0.80
N LEU A 29 -12.04 6.08 0.77
CA LEU A 29 -12.95 6.05 -0.37
C LEU A 29 -14.03 7.14 -0.30
N VAL A 30 -14.16 7.84 0.84
CA VAL A 30 -15.23 8.82 1.06
C VAL A 30 -15.10 10.02 0.13
N ASN A 31 -13.92 10.65 0.10
CA ASN A 31 -13.60 11.74 -0.83
C ASN A 31 -12.07 11.96 -0.86
N ARG A 32 -11.59 12.83 -1.77
CA ARG A 32 -10.15 13.15 -1.91
C ARG A 32 -9.52 13.69 -0.63
N TYR A 33 -10.31 14.40 0.17
CA TYR A 33 -9.84 15.03 1.38
C TYR A 33 -9.60 14.01 2.49
N TRP A 34 -10.57 13.13 2.75
CA TRP A 34 -10.43 11.99 3.67
C TRP A 34 -9.32 11.03 3.21
N CYS A 35 -9.24 10.76 1.91
CA CYS A 35 -8.16 9.97 1.31
C CYS A 35 -6.78 10.53 1.69
N ARG A 36 -6.53 11.82 1.46
CA ARG A 36 -5.24 12.47 1.76
C ARG A 36 -4.87 12.39 3.24
N THR A 37 -5.85 12.44 4.14
CA THR A 37 -5.62 12.41 5.59
C THR A 37 -5.44 10.98 6.12
N ALA A 38 -6.20 10.02 5.62
CA ALA A 38 -6.17 8.63 6.09
C ALA A 38 -5.04 7.80 5.48
N ILE A 39 -4.62 8.08 4.23
CA ILE A 39 -3.56 7.30 3.55
C ILE A 39 -2.24 7.25 4.32
N PRO A 40 -1.70 8.36 4.88
CA PRO A 40 -0.48 8.30 5.66
C PRO A 40 -0.56 7.40 6.90
N ILE A 41 -1.75 7.31 7.52
CA ILE A 41 -1.99 6.48 8.70
C ILE A 41 -2.12 5.01 8.27
N LEU A 42 -2.94 4.74 7.25
CA LEU A 42 -3.14 3.39 6.71
C LEU A 42 -1.84 2.79 6.16
N TRP A 43 -1.01 3.62 5.51
CA TRP A 43 0.25 3.19 4.90
C TRP A 43 1.44 3.18 5.86
N SER A 44 1.23 3.51 7.14
CA SER A 44 2.26 3.35 8.18
C SER A 44 2.67 1.89 8.34
N ASN A 45 1.73 0.96 8.19
CA ASN A 45 1.92 -0.47 8.22
C ASN A 45 1.10 -1.14 7.10
N PRO A 46 1.59 -1.13 5.85
CA PRO A 46 0.78 -1.50 4.68
C PRO A 46 0.37 -2.98 4.65
N PHE A 47 1.14 -3.86 5.29
CA PHE A 47 0.84 -5.29 5.36
C PHE A 47 -0.21 -5.64 6.42
N SER A 48 -0.53 -4.73 7.35
CA SER A 48 -1.55 -4.97 8.38
C SER A 48 -2.89 -5.42 7.79
N LEU A 49 -3.35 -4.75 6.72
CA LEU A 49 -4.56 -5.09 5.97
C LEU A 49 -4.58 -6.50 5.41
N THR A 50 -3.41 -7.06 5.08
CA THR A 50 -3.32 -8.38 4.44
C THR A 50 -3.56 -9.52 5.43
N LYS A 51 -3.41 -9.26 6.73
CA LYS A 51 -3.57 -10.26 7.80
C LYS A 51 -5.03 -10.62 8.09
N PHE A 52 -5.97 -9.73 7.75
CA PHE A 52 -7.37 -9.85 8.15
C PHE A 52 -8.29 -10.50 7.11
N ASP A 53 -7.83 -10.71 5.87
CA ASP A 53 -8.67 -11.21 4.80
C ASP A 53 -7.90 -12.11 3.83
N SER A 54 -8.01 -13.43 4.04
CA SER A 54 -7.33 -14.45 3.24
C SER A 54 -7.78 -14.50 1.78
N ARG A 55 -8.97 -13.97 1.45
CA ARG A 55 -9.50 -14.00 0.06
C ARG A 55 -8.91 -12.91 -0.82
N TYR A 56 -8.57 -11.77 -0.23
CA TYR A 56 -8.00 -10.63 -0.95
C TYR A 56 -6.52 -10.37 -0.60
N GLY A 57 -5.96 -11.17 0.33
CA GLY A 57 -4.57 -11.07 0.77
C GLY A 57 -3.58 -11.07 -0.39
N SER A 58 -3.66 -12.05 -1.29
CA SER A 58 -2.76 -12.17 -2.45
C SER A 58 -2.81 -10.95 -3.39
N ARG A 59 -4.01 -10.48 -3.78
CA ARG A 59 -4.15 -9.29 -4.65
C ARG A 59 -3.60 -8.03 -3.98
N ARG A 60 -3.85 -7.85 -2.68
CA ARG A 60 -3.33 -6.70 -1.93
C ARG A 60 -1.81 -6.78 -1.83
N MET A 61 -1.27 -7.93 -1.44
CA MET A 61 0.17 -8.19 -1.39
C MET A 61 0.84 -7.90 -2.74
N PHE A 62 0.28 -8.39 -3.84
CA PHE A 62 0.76 -8.10 -5.20
C PHE A 62 0.82 -6.59 -5.49
N SER A 63 -0.24 -5.85 -5.12
CA SER A 63 -0.31 -4.40 -5.31
C SER A 63 0.70 -3.65 -4.42
N LEU A 64 0.94 -4.13 -3.20
CA LEU A 64 1.98 -3.59 -2.31
C LEU A 64 3.37 -3.78 -2.92
N ILE A 65 3.70 -5.00 -3.36
CA ILE A 65 4.99 -5.32 -3.97
C ILE A 65 5.22 -4.48 -5.23
N ASN A 66 4.21 -4.34 -6.11
CA ASN A 66 4.33 -3.46 -7.27
C ASN A 66 4.62 -2.02 -6.86
N THR A 67 3.89 -1.50 -5.88
CA THR A 67 4.11 -0.14 -5.37
C THR A 67 5.54 0.02 -4.86
N PHE A 68 6.04 -0.94 -4.08
CA PHE A 68 7.43 -0.91 -3.59
C PHE A 68 8.44 -0.91 -4.74
N ILE A 69 8.33 -1.85 -5.68
CA ILE A 69 9.23 -1.96 -6.85
C ILE A 69 9.24 -0.65 -7.64
N ILE A 70 8.08 -0.01 -7.83
CA ILE A 70 7.96 1.25 -8.57
C ILE A 70 8.55 2.42 -7.79
N THR A 71 8.46 2.42 -6.45
CA THR A 71 9.08 3.46 -5.62
C THR A 71 10.58 3.28 -5.40
N LEU A 72 11.16 2.13 -5.78
CA LEU A 72 12.59 1.89 -5.61
C LEU A 72 13.46 2.92 -6.35
N PRO A 73 14.65 3.25 -5.80
CA PRO A 73 15.67 4.01 -6.52
C PRO A 73 16.01 3.37 -7.88
N GLN A 74 16.40 4.21 -8.84
CA GLN A 74 16.73 3.73 -10.19
C GLN A 74 17.85 2.68 -10.20
N GLU A 75 18.83 2.83 -9.31
CA GLU A 75 19.92 1.88 -9.12
C GLU A 75 19.40 0.49 -8.73
N SER A 76 18.47 0.42 -7.78
CA SER A 76 17.84 -0.83 -7.35
C SER A 76 16.99 -1.44 -8.47
N LYS A 77 16.25 -0.62 -9.23
CA LYS A 77 15.49 -1.09 -10.40
C LYS A 77 16.41 -1.66 -11.48
N ASN A 78 17.57 -1.05 -11.72
CA ASN A 78 18.55 -1.54 -12.68
C ASN A 78 19.09 -2.92 -12.28
N ILE A 79 19.24 -3.20 -10.99
CA ILE A 79 19.61 -4.54 -10.50
C ILE A 79 18.51 -5.55 -10.84
N LEU A 80 17.24 -5.22 -10.60
CA LEU A 80 16.11 -6.08 -10.94
C LEU A 80 16.04 -6.38 -12.45
N ILE A 81 16.19 -5.35 -13.28
CA ILE A 81 16.20 -5.48 -14.75
C ILE A 81 17.35 -6.40 -15.22
N LYS A 82 18.54 -6.28 -14.61
CA LYS A 82 19.67 -7.18 -14.92
C LYS A 82 19.40 -8.65 -14.58
N GLN A 83 18.50 -8.90 -13.63
CA GLN A 83 18.03 -10.25 -13.27
C GLN A 83 16.79 -10.65 -14.09
N GLU A 84 16.50 -9.95 -15.18
CA GLU A 84 15.34 -10.19 -16.06
C GLU A 84 13.97 -10.03 -15.37
N ILE A 85 13.94 -9.35 -14.22
CA ILE A 85 12.70 -9.04 -13.51
C ILE A 85 12.03 -7.85 -14.18
N LYS A 86 10.81 -8.04 -14.68
CA LYS A 86 10.00 -6.98 -15.29
C LYS A 86 9.53 -5.99 -14.22
N ILE A 87 9.81 -4.71 -14.44
CA ILE A 87 9.31 -3.63 -13.59
C ILE A 87 7.84 -3.35 -13.96
N PRO A 88 6.92 -3.25 -12.99
CA PRO A 88 5.52 -2.92 -13.28
C PRO A 88 5.37 -1.53 -13.91
N GLU A 89 4.51 -1.41 -14.93
CA GLU A 89 4.25 -0.15 -15.63
C GLU A 89 3.14 0.69 -14.95
N ILE A 90 3.38 1.20 -13.74
CA ILE A 90 2.47 2.20 -13.14
C ILE A 90 3.09 3.58 -13.32
N LYS A 91 2.52 4.35 -14.26
CA LYS A 91 3.09 5.64 -14.69
C LYS A 91 2.97 6.74 -13.63
N ASN A 92 1.93 6.72 -12.80
CA ASN A 92 1.64 7.81 -11.85
C ASN A 92 1.15 7.28 -10.51
N LEU A 93 2.02 7.28 -9.49
CA LEU A 93 1.59 7.09 -8.11
C LEU A 93 0.92 8.36 -7.60
N THR A 94 -0.25 8.21 -6.98
CA THR A 94 -1.00 9.35 -6.40
C THR A 94 -0.28 9.97 -5.21
N PHE A 95 0.52 9.18 -4.49
CA PHE A 95 1.21 9.58 -3.27
C PHE A 95 2.64 9.08 -3.25
N ASN A 96 3.48 9.76 -2.49
CA ASN A 96 4.83 9.29 -2.19
C ASN A 96 4.81 8.24 -1.07
N TYR A 97 4.24 7.07 -1.37
CA TYR A 97 3.95 6.01 -0.39
C TYR A 97 5.13 5.62 0.50
N GLN A 98 6.36 5.63 -0.04
CA GLN A 98 7.59 5.37 0.71
C GLN A 98 7.79 6.31 1.92
N THR A 99 7.31 7.55 1.88
CA THR A 99 7.47 8.49 3.02
C THR A 99 6.50 8.24 4.16
N PHE A 100 5.50 7.37 3.95
CA PHE A 100 4.51 7.04 4.99
C PHE A 100 4.86 5.78 5.76
N LEU A 101 5.77 4.96 5.24
CA LEU A 101 6.13 3.67 5.84
C LEU A 101 6.76 3.87 7.22
N ARG A 102 6.21 3.21 8.25
CA ARG A 102 6.73 3.22 9.63
C ARG A 102 7.06 1.83 10.15
N VAL A 103 6.36 0.81 9.66
CA VAL A 103 6.53 -0.58 10.07
C VAL A 103 6.95 -1.41 8.87
N ILE A 104 8.05 -2.14 9.05
CA ILE A 104 8.57 -3.09 8.06
C ILE A 104 8.45 -4.49 8.67
N ASP A 105 7.45 -5.24 8.21
CA ASP A 105 7.24 -6.63 8.61
C ASP A 105 7.92 -7.55 7.58
N MET A 106 9.15 -7.96 7.88
CA MET A 106 9.98 -8.76 6.95
C MET A 106 9.32 -10.10 6.61
N LEU A 107 8.62 -10.72 7.55
CA LEU A 107 7.91 -11.98 7.30
C LEU A 107 6.80 -11.76 6.25
N CYS A 108 6.02 -10.69 6.41
CA CYS A 108 4.97 -10.35 5.44
C CYS A 108 5.55 -9.98 4.06
N ILE A 109 6.68 -9.28 4.03
CA ILE A 109 7.38 -8.94 2.77
C ILE A 109 7.85 -10.21 2.08
N ASP A 110 8.52 -11.12 2.78
CA ASP A 110 9.01 -12.37 2.22
C ASP A 110 7.87 -13.23 1.65
N LEU A 111 6.75 -13.32 2.38
CA LEU A 111 5.56 -14.03 1.90
C LEU A 111 4.96 -13.35 0.66
N ALA A 112 4.84 -12.02 0.68
CA ALA A 112 4.29 -11.27 -0.44
C ALA A 112 5.17 -11.35 -1.69
N VAL A 113 6.50 -11.33 -1.55
CA VAL A 113 7.44 -11.50 -2.66
C VAL A 113 7.35 -12.93 -3.22
N LYS A 114 7.30 -13.95 -2.36
CA LYS A 114 7.10 -15.35 -2.80
C LYS A 114 5.79 -15.52 -3.57
N ASP A 115 4.69 -14.94 -3.07
CA ASP A 115 3.40 -14.97 -3.74
C ASP A 115 3.41 -14.23 -5.09
N TRP A 116 4.09 -13.08 -5.14
CA TRP A 116 4.27 -12.27 -6.35
C TRP A 116 5.03 -13.04 -7.44
N PHE A 117 6.09 -13.77 -7.10
CA PHE A 117 6.80 -14.64 -8.03
C PHE A 117 5.97 -15.85 -8.49
N ALA A 118 5.13 -16.41 -7.61
CA ALA A 118 4.28 -17.56 -7.93
C ALA A 118 3.14 -17.20 -8.90
N HIS A 119 2.74 -15.92 -8.98
CA HIS A 119 1.60 -15.45 -9.77
C HIS A 119 1.98 -14.33 -10.76
N PRO A 120 2.80 -14.60 -11.79
CA PRO A 120 3.19 -13.60 -12.80
C PRO A 120 2.02 -13.10 -13.68
N ASN A 121 0.85 -13.75 -13.61
CA ASN A 121 -0.29 -13.49 -14.51
C ASN A 121 -1.13 -12.25 -14.18
N TYR A 122 -0.80 -11.47 -13.16
CA TYR A 122 -1.46 -10.17 -12.91
C TYR A 122 -0.83 -9.00 -13.71
N VAL A 123 0.11 -9.32 -14.62
CA VAL A 123 0.82 -8.34 -15.49
C VAL A 123 0.09 -8.09 -16.82
N ILE A 124 -1.11 -8.63 -17.03
CA ILE A 124 -1.92 -8.30 -18.22
C ILE A 124 -2.91 -7.18 -17.86
N LEU A 125 -2.57 -5.95 -18.26
CA LEU A 125 -3.46 -4.96 -18.90
C LEU A 125 -2.62 -3.86 -19.55
#